data_AF-A0A5U4CLE6-F1
#
_entry.id   AF-A0A5U4CLE6-F1
#
_cell.length_a   1.000
_cell.length_b   1.000
_cell.length_c   1.000
_cell.angle_alpha   90.00
_cell.angle_beta   90.00
_cell.angle_gamma   90.00
#
_symmetry.space_group_name_H-M   'P 1'
#
loop_
_entity.id
_entity.type
_entity.pdbx_description
1 polymer ?
#
loop_
_entity_poly.entity_id
_entity_poly.type
_entity_poly.pdbx_seq_one_letter_code
_entity_poly.pdbx_strand_id
1 'polypeptide(L)'
;MARFIFTAQMKAWMRANYMLPLGALTIAFNHRFGTTCSNEAINGFRKRLGLTTGRSGCFLPGHVPANKGKQGLTKANRGSFGSGHRPHNAMCPGDEALTKDGYIKVKVAEPDKWELKHRLVWEQHNGEIPKGGVIRFIDDNRLNCVIENLMLVTTGENAVINRWYSGAAPEHKYTVLALARIKSAIAKKQGSKGN
;
A
#
# COMPACT_ATOMS: atom_id res chain seq x y z
N MET A 1 -39.11 29.04 -26.37
CA MET A 1 -38.21 29.66 -27.38
C MET A 1 -38.35 28.90 -28.69
N ALA A 2 -38.55 29.62 -29.80
CA ALA A 2 -38.66 28.98 -31.12
C ALA A 2 -37.34 28.29 -31.49
N ARG A 3 -37.40 27.03 -31.90
CA ARG A 3 -36.22 26.26 -32.32
C ARG A 3 -35.78 26.77 -33.69
N PHE A 4 -34.51 27.16 -33.83
CA PHE A 4 -33.93 27.54 -35.12
C PHE A 4 -34.03 26.34 -36.09
N ILE A 5 -34.69 26.55 -37.23
CA ILE A 5 -34.94 25.51 -38.24
C ILE A 5 -33.90 25.65 -39.36
N PHE A 6 -33.08 24.62 -39.54
CA PHE A 6 -32.07 24.59 -40.60
C PHE A 6 -32.70 24.15 -41.93
N THR A 7 -32.62 25.02 -42.95
CA THR A 7 -33.16 24.78 -44.29
C THR A 7 -32.32 23.74 -45.07
N ALA A 8 -32.88 23.22 -46.18
CA ALA A 8 -32.15 22.30 -47.05
C ALA A 8 -30.86 22.92 -47.62
N GLN A 9 -30.90 24.21 -47.97
CA GLN A 9 -29.74 24.96 -48.48
C GLN A 9 -28.64 25.08 -47.42
N MET A 10 -28.99 25.35 -46.16
CA MET A 10 -28.03 25.40 -45.05
C MET A 10 -27.37 24.02 -44.81
N LYS A 11 -28.15 22.94 -44.91
CA LYS A 11 -27.62 21.57 -44.80
C LYS A 11 -26.66 21.23 -45.94
N ALA A 12 -26.98 21.61 -47.18
CA ALA A 12 -26.11 21.39 -48.33
C ALA A 12 -24.79 22.15 -48.19
N TRP A 13 -24.86 23.43 -47.82
CA TRP A 13 -23.66 24.24 -47.58
C TRP A 13 -22.80 23.69 -46.45
N MET A 14 -23.43 23.23 -45.36
CA MET A 14 -22.74 22.62 -44.23
C MET A 14 -21.99 21.36 -44.66
N ARG A 15 -22.58 20.50 -45.50
CA ARG A 15 -21.92 19.30 -46.04
C ARG A 15 -20.70 19.62 -46.91
N ALA A 16 -20.70 20.75 -47.60
CA ALA A 16 -19.55 21.18 -48.40
C ALA A 16 -18.41 21.79 -47.54
N ASN A 17 -18.71 22.35 -46.37
CA ASN A 17 -17.76 23.19 -45.61
C ASN A 17 -17.43 22.68 -44.20
N TYR A 18 -17.98 21.54 -43.75
CA TYR A 18 -17.86 21.06 -42.36
C TYR A 18 -16.45 20.76 -41.85
N MET A 19 -15.46 20.67 -42.75
CA MET A 19 -14.05 20.46 -42.44
C MET A 19 -13.36 21.70 -41.85
N LEU A 20 -13.96 22.88 -41.98
CA LEU A 20 -13.43 24.10 -41.37
C LEU A 20 -13.35 23.97 -39.83
N PRO A 21 -12.32 24.55 -39.19
CA PRO A 21 -12.28 24.72 -37.75
C PRO A 21 -13.56 25.40 -37.25
N LEU A 22 -14.07 24.99 -36.08
CA LEU A 22 -15.41 25.38 -35.63
C LEU A 22 -15.64 26.91 -35.62
N GLY A 23 -14.65 27.69 -35.17
CA GLY A 23 -14.76 29.15 -35.17
C GLY A 23 -14.91 29.74 -36.57
N ALA A 24 -14.08 29.29 -37.52
CA ALA A 24 -14.16 29.73 -38.91
C ALA A 24 -15.46 29.27 -39.59
N LEU A 25 -15.92 28.06 -39.28
CA LEU A 25 -17.17 27.51 -39.80
C LEU A 25 -18.39 28.34 -39.38
N THR A 26 -18.44 28.77 -38.12
CA THR A 26 -19.52 29.59 -37.59
C THR A 26 -19.55 30.97 -38.23
N ILE A 27 -18.39 31.62 -38.37
CA ILE A 27 -18.28 32.93 -39.03
C ILE A 27 -18.76 32.85 -40.48
N ALA A 28 -18.27 31.87 -41.24
CA ALA A 28 -18.64 31.68 -42.63
C ALA A 28 -20.13 31.35 -42.80
N PHE A 29 -20.70 30.53 -41.90
CA PHE A 29 -22.13 30.20 -41.91
C PHE A 29 -23.00 31.43 -41.63
N ASN A 30 -22.67 32.19 -40.59
CA ASN A 30 -23.40 33.40 -40.21
C ASN A 30 -23.34 34.48 -41.29
N HIS A 31 -22.16 34.68 -41.90
CA HIS A 31 -22.00 35.61 -43.01
C HIS A 31 -22.81 35.18 -44.25
N ARG A 32 -22.82 33.89 -44.59
CA ARG A 32 -23.51 33.38 -45.78
C ARG A 32 -25.03 33.44 -45.70
N PHE A 33 -25.59 33.22 -44.51
CA PHE A 33 -27.05 33.12 -44.32
C PHE A 33 -27.65 34.26 -43.49
N GLY A 34 -26.85 35.26 -43.10
CA GLY A 34 -27.31 36.38 -42.28
C GLY A 34 -27.78 35.96 -40.88
N THR A 35 -27.19 34.91 -40.32
CA THR A 35 -27.59 34.33 -39.02
C THR A 35 -26.67 34.79 -37.89
N THR A 36 -27.12 34.65 -36.64
CA THR A 36 -26.34 34.93 -35.42
C THR A 36 -26.15 33.67 -34.57
N CYS A 37 -25.91 32.53 -35.22
CA CYS A 37 -25.73 31.25 -34.54
C CYS A 37 -24.41 31.21 -33.76
N SER A 38 -24.43 30.66 -32.55
CA SER A 38 -23.22 30.43 -31.74
C SER A 38 -22.42 29.23 -32.24
N ASN A 39 -21.16 29.11 -31.79
CA ASN A 39 -20.31 27.95 -32.08
C ASN A 39 -20.95 26.62 -31.63
N GLU A 40 -21.63 26.62 -30.50
CA GLU A 40 -22.32 25.45 -29.95
C GLU A 40 -23.49 25.04 -30.85
N ALA A 41 -24.27 26.03 -31.33
CA ALA A 41 -25.39 25.80 -32.23
C ALA A 41 -24.92 25.20 -33.57
N ILE A 42 -23.82 25.72 -34.13
CA ILE A 42 -23.22 25.22 -35.36
C ILE A 42 -22.56 23.85 -35.17
N ASN A 43 -21.85 23.62 -34.06
CA ASN A 43 -21.29 22.29 -33.75
C ASN A 43 -22.40 21.25 -33.54
N GLY A 44 -23.47 21.62 -32.85
CA GLY A 44 -24.65 20.77 -32.69
C GLY A 44 -25.36 20.50 -34.01
N PHE A 45 -25.42 21.48 -34.92
CA PHE A 45 -25.92 21.28 -36.28
C PHE A 45 -25.04 20.30 -37.07
N ARG A 46 -23.72 20.46 -37.02
CA ARG A 46 -22.74 19.55 -37.62
C ARG A 46 -22.94 18.11 -37.14
N LYS A 47 -23.03 17.91 -35.82
CA LYS A 47 -23.23 16.59 -35.19
C LYS A 47 -24.56 15.96 -35.60
N ARG A 48 -25.66 16.74 -35.63
CA ARG A 48 -26.99 16.25 -36.08
C ARG A 48 -27.01 15.79 -37.54
N LEU A 49 -26.10 16.30 -38.38
CA LEU A 49 -25.91 15.83 -39.75
C LEU A 49 -24.94 14.65 -39.88
N GLY A 50 -24.38 14.14 -38.77
CA GLY A 50 -23.41 13.04 -38.78
C GLY A 50 -22.03 13.44 -39.32
N LEU A 51 -21.71 14.73 -39.40
CA LEU A 51 -20.49 15.23 -40.03
C LEU A 51 -19.34 15.27 -39.03
N THR A 52 -18.33 14.41 -39.22
CA THR A 52 -17.17 14.30 -38.32
C THR A 52 -15.89 14.83 -38.97
N THR A 53 -15.05 15.57 -38.22
CA THR A 53 -13.79 16.13 -38.74
C THR A 53 -12.58 15.22 -38.50
N GLY A 54 -12.81 13.91 -38.37
CA GLY A 54 -11.74 12.90 -38.20
C GLY A 54 -10.98 12.89 -36.87
N ARG A 55 -11.35 13.73 -35.89
CA ARG A 55 -10.75 13.72 -34.54
C ARG A 55 -11.49 12.73 -33.65
N SER A 56 -10.89 11.57 -33.39
CA SER A 56 -11.44 10.53 -32.51
C SER A 56 -11.16 10.80 -31.03
N GLY A 57 -10.08 11.52 -30.71
CA GLY A 57 -9.56 11.65 -29.35
C GLY A 57 -8.89 10.37 -28.82
N CYS A 58 -8.80 9.33 -29.66
CA CYS A 58 -8.17 8.06 -29.33
C CYS A 58 -6.83 7.93 -30.06
N PHE A 59 -5.87 7.27 -29.42
CA PHE A 59 -4.65 6.83 -30.09
C PHE A 59 -4.98 5.74 -31.12
N LEU A 60 -4.29 5.76 -32.26
CA LEU A 60 -4.47 4.76 -33.31
C LEU A 60 -3.96 3.37 -32.83
N PRO A 61 -4.58 2.26 -33.27
CA PRO A 61 -4.03 0.92 -33.02
C PRO A 61 -2.56 0.84 -33.48
N GLY A 62 -1.68 0.35 -32.62
CA GLY A 62 -0.23 0.32 -32.88
C GLY A 62 0.54 1.58 -32.43
N HIS A 63 -0.14 2.58 -31.88
CA HIS A 63 0.54 3.77 -31.32
C HIS A 63 1.45 3.38 -30.15
N VAL A 64 2.74 3.65 -30.31
CA VAL A 64 3.75 3.49 -29.26
C VAL A 64 3.92 4.83 -28.53
N PRO A 65 3.60 4.90 -27.23
CA PRO A 65 3.84 6.10 -26.44
C PRO A 65 5.32 6.50 -26.44
N ALA A 66 5.62 7.81 -26.47
CA ALA A 66 6.98 8.35 -26.51
C ALA A 66 7.87 7.96 -25.31
N ASN A 67 7.26 7.43 -24.24
CA ASN A 67 7.90 6.94 -23.03
C ASN A 67 8.02 5.41 -22.95
N LYS A 68 7.54 4.65 -23.95
CA LYS A 68 7.65 3.19 -23.95
C LYS A 68 9.13 2.79 -23.87
N GLY A 69 9.47 1.95 -22.89
CA GLY A 69 10.84 1.47 -22.65
C GLY A 69 11.76 2.44 -21.90
N LYS A 70 11.29 3.62 -21.46
CA LYS A 70 12.08 4.55 -20.65
C LYS A 70 11.76 4.37 -19.17
N GLN A 71 12.76 4.03 -18.37
CA GLN A 71 12.67 4.06 -16.91
C GLN A 71 13.08 5.43 -16.38
N GLY A 72 12.21 6.08 -15.60
CA GLY A 72 12.39 7.46 -15.15
C GLY A 72 12.06 8.46 -16.27
N LEU A 73 10.91 9.14 -16.17
CA LEU A 73 10.55 10.21 -17.12
C LEU A 73 11.38 11.48 -16.90
N THR A 74 11.95 11.62 -15.70
CA THR A 74 12.72 12.78 -15.26
C THR A 74 14.14 12.38 -14.94
N LYS A 75 15.10 13.26 -15.24
CA LYS A 75 16.48 13.11 -14.73
C LYS A 75 16.45 13.19 -13.20
N ALA A 76 17.44 12.57 -12.56
CA ALA A 76 17.67 12.72 -11.13
C ALA A 76 17.67 14.22 -10.77
N ASN A 77 16.90 14.56 -9.74
CA ASN A 77 16.74 15.92 -9.23
C ASN A 77 17.39 16.04 -7.84
N ARG A 78 17.33 17.22 -7.22
CA ARG A 78 17.91 17.48 -5.89
C ARG A 78 17.44 16.50 -4.80
N GLY A 79 16.22 15.97 -4.91
CA GLY A 79 15.66 15.01 -3.95
C GLY A 79 15.88 13.54 -4.34
N SER A 80 16.60 13.27 -5.43
CA SER A 80 16.92 11.91 -5.85
C SER A 80 18.13 11.40 -5.07
N PHE A 81 17.97 10.26 -4.39
CA PHE A 81 19.08 9.61 -3.70
C PHE A 81 19.99 8.93 -4.72
N GLY A 82 21.29 9.22 -4.64
CA GLY A 82 22.29 8.48 -5.40
C GLY A 82 22.36 7.01 -4.96
N SER A 83 22.84 6.14 -5.84
CA SER A 83 23.12 4.75 -5.47
C SER A 83 24.11 4.71 -4.29
N GLY A 84 23.82 3.87 -3.28
CA GLY A 84 24.66 3.75 -2.08
C GLY A 84 24.46 4.86 -1.04
N HIS A 85 23.54 5.81 -1.25
CA HIS A 85 23.24 6.83 -0.26
C HIS A 85 22.68 6.22 1.03
N ARG A 86 23.40 6.37 2.14
CA ARG A 86 22.95 5.99 3.47
C ARG A 86 22.43 7.22 4.22
N PRO A 87 21.25 7.16 4.85
CA PRO A 87 20.76 8.28 5.65
C PRO A 87 21.65 8.49 6.89
N HIS A 88 21.69 9.72 7.40
CA HIS A 88 22.53 10.08 8.55
C HIS A 88 22.18 9.31 9.85
N ASN A 89 20.96 8.79 9.94
CA ASN A 89 20.47 7.97 11.06
C ASN A 89 20.55 6.46 10.78
N ALA A 90 21.28 6.04 9.75
CA ALA A 90 21.50 4.63 9.47
C ALA A 90 22.29 4.00 10.63
N MET A 91 21.67 3.01 11.27
CA MET A 91 22.30 2.22 12.31
C MET A 91 23.22 1.14 11.71
N CYS A 92 24.32 0.86 12.38
CA CYS A 92 25.27 -0.19 12.05
C CYS A 92 24.85 -1.53 12.66
N PRO A 93 25.27 -2.68 12.09
CA PRO A 93 25.14 -3.97 12.76
C PRO A 93 25.77 -3.91 14.17
N GLY A 94 25.04 -4.37 15.18
CA GLY A 94 25.37 -4.25 16.61
C GLY A 94 24.58 -3.17 17.34
N ASP A 95 24.05 -2.16 16.63
CA ASP A 95 23.29 -1.09 17.27
C ASP A 95 21.96 -1.60 17.81
N GLU A 96 21.57 -1.06 18.97
CA GLU A 96 20.31 -1.36 19.65
C GLU A 96 19.29 -0.26 19.40
N ALA A 97 18.04 -0.65 19.17
CA ALA A 97 16.92 0.26 19.03
C ALA A 97 15.67 -0.29 19.73
N LEU A 98 14.75 0.60 20.07
CA LEU A 98 13.46 0.20 20.63
C LEU A 98 12.45 -0.03 19.50
N THR A 99 11.65 -1.08 19.67
CA THR A 99 10.46 -1.34 18.86
C THR A 99 9.30 -0.46 19.36
N LYS A 100 8.26 -0.27 18.53
CA LYS A 100 7.03 0.44 18.92
C LYS A 100 6.38 -0.18 20.17
N ASP A 101 6.53 -1.50 20.32
CA ASP A 101 5.99 -2.27 21.44
C ASP A 101 6.92 -2.30 22.67
N GLY A 102 8.02 -1.55 22.66
CA GLY A 102 8.92 -1.40 23.81
C GLY A 102 9.93 -2.53 24.03
N TYR A 103 10.11 -3.43 23.08
CA TYR A 103 11.20 -4.42 23.10
C TYR A 103 12.47 -3.83 22.49
N ILE A 104 13.63 -4.27 22.99
CA ILE A 104 14.94 -3.97 22.39
C ILE A 104 15.16 -4.90 21.18
N LYS A 105 15.53 -4.32 20.05
CA LYS A 105 16.00 -5.02 18.84
C LYS A 105 17.46 -4.63 18.55
N VAL A 106 18.22 -5.56 18.01
CA VAL A 106 19.62 -5.40 17.62
C VAL A 106 19.73 -5.57 16.11
N LYS A 107 20.45 -4.67 15.44
CA LYS A 107 20.71 -4.84 14.00
C LYS A 107 21.76 -5.94 13.83
N VAL A 108 21.41 -7.04 13.18
CA VAL A 108 22.33 -8.19 13.01
C VAL A 108 23.10 -8.08 11.70
N ALA A 109 22.49 -7.50 10.66
CA ALA A 109 23.13 -7.36 9.35
C ALA A 109 22.48 -6.27 8.48
N GLU A 110 23.21 -5.87 7.43
CA GLU A 110 22.72 -4.96 6.39
C GLU A 110 21.83 -5.70 5.37
N PRO A 111 20.91 -5.00 4.68
CA PRO A 111 20.54 -3.59 4.86
C PRO A 111 19.63 -3.34 6.09
N ASP A 112 18.73 -4.28 6.42
CA ASP A 112 17.71 -4.09 7.46
C ASP A 112 17.34 -5.41 8.16
N LYS A 113 18.35 -6.17 8.60
CA LYS A 113 18.12 -7.39 9.39
C LYS A 113 18.19 -7.06 10.87
N TRP A 114 17.05 -7.13 11.54
CA TRP A 114 16.90 -6.89 12.98
C TRP A 114 16.38 -8.12 13.68
N GLU A 115 16.96 -8.41 14.84
CA GLU A 115 16.48 -9.47 15.73
C GLU A 115 16.19 -8.91 17.12
N LEU A 116 15.30 -9.58 17.85
CA LEU A 116 14.95 -9.15 19.21
C LEU A 116 16.03 -9.57 20.20
N LYS A 117 16.49 -8.63 21.03
CA LYS A 117 17.61 -8.85 21.96
C LYS A 117 17.38 -10.03 22.89
N HIS A 118 16.17 -10.16 23.45
CA HIS A 118 15.83 -11.27 24.35
C HIS A 118 15.88 -12.65 23.66
N ARG A 119 15.65 -12.72 22.34
CA ARG A 119 15.82 -13.98 21.59
C ARG A 119 17.29 -14.30 21.39
N LEU A 120 18.08 -13.31 20.98
CA LEU A 120 19.53 -13.46 20.81
C LEU A 120 20.21 -13.91 22.12
N VAL A 121 19.86 -13.29 23.25
CA VAL A 121 20.40 -13.70 24.56
C VAL A 121 19.97 -15.11 24.93
N TRP A 122 18.70 -15.48 24.68
CA TRP A 122 18.26 -16.85 24.92
C TRP A 122 19.03 -17.86 24.06
N GLU A 123 19.17 -17.59 22.76
CA GLU A 123 19.85 -18.50 21.82
C GLU A 123 21.33 -18.66 22.12
N GLN A 124 21.99 -17.60 22.59
CA GLN A 124 23.39 -17.64 23.00
C GLN A 124 23.63 -18.56 24.21
N HIS A 125 22.68 -18.65 25.15
CA HIS A 125 22.82 -19.43 26.38
C HIS A 125 22.20 -20.83 26.32
N ASN A 126 21.01 -20.96 25.72
CA ASN A 126 20.20 -22.18 25.76
C ASN A 126 20.08 -22.87 24.38
N GLY A 127 20.60 -22.25 23.32
CA GLY A 127 20.47 -22.74 21.94
C GLY A 127 19.16 -22.33 21.26
N GLU A 128 18.92 -22.91 20.08
CA GLU A 128 17.83 -22.51 19.19
C GLU A 128 16.45 -22.55 19.85
N ILE A 129 15.64 -21.51 19.59
CA ILE A 129 14.25 -21.48 20.06
C ILE A 129 13.42 -22.45 19.22
N PRO A 130 12.80 -23.49 19.82
CA PRO A 130 12.02 -24.46 19.07
C PRO A 130 10.83 -23.80 18.39
N LYS A 131 10.34 -24.40 17.29
CA LYS A 131 9.19 -23.88 16.54
C LYS A 131 7.96 -23.73 17.45
N GLY A 132 7.41 -22.53 17.52
CA GLY A 132 6.29 -22.22 18.43
C GLY A 132 6.72 -21.91 19.87
N GLY A 133 8.03 -21.74 20.12
CA GLY A 133 8.58 -21.17 21.32
C GLY A 133 8.40 -19.66 21.37
N VAL A 134 8.09 -19.14 22.55
CA VAL A 134 7.92 -17.73 22.88
C VAL A 134 8.75 -17.45 24.12
N ILE A 135 9.57 -16.41 24.08
CA ILE A 135 10.32 -15.93 25.23
C ILE A 135 9.47 -14.92 26.00
N ARG A 136 9.31 -15.14 27.30
CA ARG A 136 8.68 -14.21 28.24
C ARG A 136 9.71 -13.64 29.20
N PHE A 137 9.40 -12.44 29.68
CA PHE A 137 10.10 -11.77 30.78
C PHE A 137 9.41 -12.14 32.09
N ILE A 138 10.17 -12.58 33.08
CA ILE A 138 9.64 -12.98 34.39
C ILE A 138 9.18 -11.74 35.17
N ASP A 139 9.95 -10.66 35.12
CA ASP A 139 9.65 -9.37 35.74
C ASP A 139 8.70 -8.46 34.94
N ASP A 140 8.20 -8.92 33.79
CA ASP A 140 7.41 -8.15 32.81
C ASP A 140 8.11 -6.88 32.24
N ASN A 141 9.40 -6.68 32.52
CA ASN A 141 10.21 -5.59 31.99
C ASN A 141 10.91 -5.99 30.68
N ARG A 142 10.39 -5.47 29.56
CA ARG A 142 10.86 -5.76 28.19
C ARG A 142 12.28 -5.28 27.90
N LEU A 143 12.85 -4.46 28.79
CA LEU A 143 14.22 -3.95 28.69
C LEU A 143 15.22 -4.86 29.43
N ASN A 144 14.75 -5.66 30.38
CA ASN A 144 15.61 -6.54 31.18
C ASN A 144 15.85 -7.87 30.46
N CYS A 145 16.83 -7.88 29.55
CA CYS A 145 17.17 -9.03 28.73
C CYS A 145 18.23 -9.96 29.36
N VAL A 146 18.37 -10.00 30.68
CA VAL A 146 19.28 -10.97 31.35
C VAL A 146 18.69 -12.38 31.28
N ILE A 147 19.52 -13.40 31.09
CA ILE A 147 19.05 -14.76 30.81
C ILE A 147 18.18 -15.33 31.95
N GLU A 148 18.47 -14.96 33.20
CA GLU A 148 17.73 -15.37 34.40
C GLU A 148 16.31 -14.82 34.45
N ASN A 149 16.06 -13.70 33.76
CA ASN A 149 14.75 -13.07 33.64
C ASN A 149 13.95 -13.58 32.42
N LEU A 150 14.55 -14.44 31.60
CA LEU A 150 13.91 -14.97 30.41
C LEU A 150 13.41 -16.39 30.65
N MET A 151 12.22 -16.67 30.14
CA MET A 151 11.64 -18.01 30.20
C MET A 151 11.06 -18.41 28.84
N LEU A 152 11.37 -19.62 28.39
CA LEU A 152 10.79 -20.20 27.19
C LEU A 152 9.46 -20.89 27.51
N VAL A 153 8.43 -20.49 26.78
CA VAL A 153 7.08 -21.09 26.83
C VAL A 153 6.61 -21.42 25.43
N THR A 154 5.69 -22.36 25.30
CA THR A 154 5.02 -22.63 24.02
C THR A 154 3.95 -21.57 23.73
N THR A 155 3.60 -21.36 22.45
CA THR A 155 2.49 -20.49 22.05
C THR A 155 1.16 -20.85 22.73
N GLY A 156 0.90 -22.14 22.93
CA GLY A 156 -0.29 -22.64 23.62
C GLY A 156 -0.31 -22.26 25.11
N GLU A 157 0.79 -22.51 25.82
CA GLU A 157 0.94 -22.09 27.23
C GLU A 157 0.82 -20.56 27.35
N ASN A 158 1.49 -19.82 26.46
CA ASN A 158 1.44 -18.37 26.41
C ASN A 158 0.01 -17.83 26.27
N ALA A 159 -0.82 -18.46 25.44
CA ALA A 159 -2.21 -18.09 25.26
C ALA A 159 -3.05 -18.35 26.53
N VAL A 160 -2.84 -19.47 27.20
CA VAL A 160 -3.51 -19.80 28.47
C VAL A 160 -3.11 -18.80 29.56
N ILE A 161 -1.82 -18.46 29.66
CA ILE A 161 -1.32 -17.47 30.62
C ILE A 161 -1.95 -16.11 30.36
N ASN A 162 -1.96 -15.62 29.12
CA ASN A 162 -2.57 -14.32 28.79
C ASN A 162 -4.07 -14.28 29.07
N ARG A 163 -4.78 -15.40 28.89
CA ARG A 163 -6.23 -15.45 29.08
C ARG A 163 -6.64 -15.52 30.56
N TRP A 164 -5.89 -16.26 31.38
CA TRP A 164 -6.33 -16.61 32.74
C TRP A 164 -5.44 -16.03 33.85
N TYR A 165 -4.21 -15.63 33.53
CA TYR A 165 -3.17 -15.32 34.51
C TYR A 165 -2.33 -14.10 34.10
N SER A 166 -2.89 -13.15 33.35
CA SER A 166 -2.16 -12.00 32.79
C SER A 166 -1.54 -11.07 33.83
N GLY A 167 -2.14 -10.97 35.02
CA GLY A 167 -1.68 -10.12 36.13
C GLY A 167 -0.87 -10.83 37.21
N ALA A 168 -0.32 -12.02 36.93
CA ALA A 168 0.48 -12.74 37.91
C ALA A 168 1.77 -11.99 38.24
N ALA A 169 2.07 -11.86 39.53
CA ALA A 169 3.31 -11.28 40.02
C ALA A 169 4.55 -12.05 39.49
N PRO A 170 5.72 -11.40 39.35
CA PRO A 170 6.95 -12.04 38.86
C PRO A 170 7.31 -13.33 39.60
N GLU A 171 7.11 -13.34 40.92
CA GLU A 171 7.38 -14.49 41.81
C GLU A 171 6.56 -15.74 41.46
N HIS A 172 5.41 -15.56 40.80
CA HIS A 172 4.46 -16.64 40.52
C HIS A 172 4.48 -17.10 39.06
N LYS A 173 5.35 -16.56 38.21
CA LYS A 173 5.38 -16.89 36.76
C LYS A 173 5.64 -18.37 36.49
N TYR A 174 6.52 -19.00 37.26
CA TYR A 174 6.78 -20.45 37.16
C TYR A 174 5.55 -21.29 37.57
N THR A 175 4.86 -20.90 38.65
CA THR A 175 3.62 -21.55 39.09
C THR A 175 2.51 -21.41 38.04
N VAL A 176 2.38 -20.21 37.47
CA VAL A 176 1.41 -19.93 36.40
C VAL A 176 1.70 -20.72 35.14
N LEU A 177 2.97 -20.92 34.78
CA LEU A 177 3.35 -21.81 33.69
C LEU A 177 2.93 -23.26 33.98
N ALA A 178 3.18 -23.76 35.20
CA ALA A 178 2.76 -25.10 35.59
C ALA A 178 1.23 -25.27 35.53
N LEU A 179 0.46 -24.28 36.01
CA LEU A 179 -1.00 -24.27 35.90
C LEU A 179 -1.46 -24.25 34.43
N ALA A 180 -0.80 -23.47 33.57
CA ALA A 180 -1.10 -23.43 32.14
C ALA A 180 -0.86 -24.78 31.46
N ARG A 181 0.22 -25.49 31.84
CA ARG A 181 0.52 -26.86 31.38
C ARG A 181 -0.55 -27.85 31.80
N ILE A 182 -0.93 -27.86 33.08
CA ILE A 182 -1.98 -28.73 33.63
C ILE A 182 -3.31 -28.49 32.89
N LYS A 183 -3.71 -27.22 32.74
CA LYS A 183 -4.95 -26.85 32.04
C LYS A 183 -4.93 -27.30 30.59
N SER A 184 -3.81 -27.12 29.89
CA SER A 184 -3.64 -27.57 28.50
C SER A 184 -3.70 -29.10 28.37
N ALA A 185 -3.13 -29.85 29.32
CA ALA A 185 -3.17 -31.30 29.34
C ALA A 185 -4.59 -31.85 29.57
N ILE A 186 -5.35 -31.25 30.50
CA ILE A 186 -6.75 -31.62 30.76
C ILE A 186 -7.60 -31.42 29.49
N ALA A 187 -7.46 -30.27 28.83
CA ALA A 187 -8.20 -29.97 27.60
C ALA A 187 -7.88 -30.97 26.47
N LYS A 188 -6.61 -31.32 26.26
CA LYS A 188 -6.20 -32.33 25.27
C LYS A 188 -6.85 -33.70 25.55
N LYS A 189 -6.92 -34.12 26.81
CA LYS A 189 -7.53 -35.40 27.21
C LYS A 189 -9.05 -35.42 27.02
N GLN A 190 -9.73 -34.30 27.24
CA GLN A 190 -11.17 -34.19 26.99
C GLN A 190 -11.49 -34.20 25.49
N GLY A 191 -10.67 -33.54 24.66
CA GLY A 191 -10.83 -33.54 23.21
C GLY A 191 -10.62 -34.92 22.56
N SER A 192 -9.69 -35.74 23.08
CA SER A 192 -9.45 -37.08 22.51
C SER A 192 -10.51 -38.13 22.88
N LYS A 193 -11.41 -37.84 23.82
CA LYS A 193 -12.53 -38.73 24.18
C LYS A 193 -13.78 -38.51 23.33
N GLY A 194 -13.80 -37.45 22.53
CA GLY A 194 -14.91 -37.07 21.65
C GLY A 194 -14.69 -37.38 20.16
N ASN A 195 -13.63 -38.10 19.82
CA ASN A 195 -13.31 -38.58 18.47
C ASN A 195 -13.19 -40.10 18.47
#